data_AF-A0A1Y2U393-F1
#
_entry.id   AF-A0A1Y2U393-F1
#
_cell.length_a   1.000
_cell.length_b   1.000
_cell.length_c   1.000
_cell.angle_alpha   90.00
_cell.angle_beta   90.00
_cell.angle_gamma   90.00
#
_symmetry.space_group_name_H-M   'P 1'
#
loop_
_entity.id
_entity.type
_entity.pdbx_description
1 polymer ?
#
loop_
_entity_poly.entity_id
_entity_poly.type
_entity_poly.pdbx_seq_one_letter_code
_entity_poly.pdbx_strand_id
1 'polypeptide(L)'
;MADVVEAAPESPAGGENKPVKVKWYRSVFYNATILGLCSFAAPGLWGAMNSLGAGGSQSPYLVNTGNALTFCLMVISCWLTSAIVRYIGINGALFIGTIGYAPYSAGLYLNNRYGVEWLVIVGAAFCGISAGVFWASEAAIAIAYPEPRNRGRMVAYWLTWTRIGQILGGAVNLGLNVNRNKAGKVSYTVYIIFIALQASGTLVAILLNRPSQVQRSDGTPVKLTIFDNPWQEIKATTKTFFTKKFLFIILWIGQGVYSEAVFFTYNALWFSVRARALGSFLSGIVAVVCGNLLGLWLDQNHIPLKKRSRRAFIVIMTLQGAWWLWLTINVTQYNRTQPTFDWSDPGFGRAFGVFVFLVSGFQLNYNFSYFIIGQISSSPQETIRLAALLRGTESAWQAVSYGLNAVPIMAAVGGPYINFGLWGVSILPAWLVIKNFGVNNDKTDVESNSEGQEELRQKQGSE
;
A
#
# COMPACT_ATOMS: atom_id res chain seq x y z
N MET A 1 14.82 -40.11 39.32
CA MET A 1 14.24 -38.88 39.90
C MET A 1 13.17 -38.43 38.93
N ALA A 2 11.92 -38.55 39.36
CA ALA A 2 10.73 -38.21 38.61
C ALA A 2 10.48 -36.70 38.74
N ASP A 3 10.25 -36.02 37.62
CA ASP A 3 9.69 -34.66 37.62
C ASP A 3 8.57 -34.56 36.56
N VAL A 4 7.37 -34.71 37.13
CA VAL A 4 6.05 -34.17 36.80
C VAL A 4 5.87 -33.49 35.43
N VAL A 5 5.09 -34.15 34.58
CA VAL A 5 4.42 -33.57 33.42
C VAL A 5 3.32 -32.62 33.93
N GLU A 6 3.51 -31.31 33.78
CA GLU A 6 2.50 -30.31 34.07
C GLU A 6 1.42 -30.36 32.97
N ALA A 7 0.25 -30.89 33.33
CA ALA A 7 -0.90 -31.02 32.44
C ALA A 7 -1.41 -29.63 32.03
N ALA A 8 -1.57 -29.42 30.72
CA ALA A 8 -2.24 -28.25 30.17
C ALA A 8 -3.69 -28.20 30.67
N PRO A 9 -4.21 -27.04 31.10
CA PRO A 9 -5.60 -26.95 31.53
C PRO A 9 -6.52 -27.20 30.33
N GLU A 10 -7.46 -28.14 30.51
CA GLU A 10 -8.52 -28.45 29.58
C GLU A 10 -9.32 -27.18 29.22
N SER A 11 -9.51 -26.94 27.92
CA SER A 11 -10.46 -25.92 27.45
C SER A 11 -11.87 -26.34 27.87
N PRO A 12 -12.63 -25.51 28.61
CA PRO A 12 -14.04 -25.77 28.83
C PRO A 12 -14.78 -25.58 27.50
N ALA A 13 -15.38 -26.66 27.02
CA ALA A 13 -16.39 -26.62 25.98
C ALA A 13 -17.63 -25.88 26.52
N GLY A 14 -18.11 -24.88 25.78
CA GLY A 14 -19.47 -24.32 25.96
C GLY A 14 -19.64 -23.35 27.14
N GLY A 15 -19.14 -22.13 27.01
CA GLY A 15 -19.55 -21.01 27.87
C GLY A 15 -19.44 -19.69 27.11
N GLU A 16 -20.47 -18.85 27.19
CA GLU A 16 -20.43 -17.49 26.66
C GLU A 16 -19.18 -16.77 27.18
N ASN A 17 -18.29 -16.36 26.27
CA ASN A 17 -17.04 -15.69 26.61
C ASN A 17 -17.34 -14.36 27.33
N LYS A 18 -17.27 -14.35 28.66
CA LYS A 18 -17.30 -13.13 29.45
C LYS A 18 -16.10 -12.26 29.05
N PRO A 19 -16.30 -10.98 28.68
CA PRO A 19 -15.21 -10.11 28.26
C PRO A 19 -14.19 -9.96 29.39
N VAL A 20 -12.93 -10.32 29.12
CA VAL A 20 -11.84 -10.24 30.10
C VAL A 20 -11.41 -8.78 30.21
N LYS A 21 -11.22 -8.28 31.44
CA LYS A 21 -10.72 -6.92 31.69
C LYS A 21 -9.26 -6.82 31.24
N VAL A 22 -9.04 -6.25 30.06
CA VAL A 22 -7.70 -6.06 29.47
C VAL A 22 -7.01 -4.81 30.04
N LYS A 23 -5.69 -4.88 30.26
CA LYS A 23 -4.90 -3.68 30.57
C LYS A 23 -4.78 -2.82 29.31
N TRP A 24 -5.05 -1.51 29.41
CA TRP A 24 -5.04 -0.60 28.25
C TRP A 24 -3.76 -0.70 27.43
N TYR A 25 -2.59 -0.64 28.07
CA TYR A 25 -1.27 -0.70 27.42
C TYR A 25 -0.92 -2.09 26.84
N ARG A 26 -1.74 -3.12 27.08
CA ARG A 26 -1.62 -4.47 26.49
C ARG A 26 -2.77 -4.80 25.54
N SER A 27 -3.72 -3.89 25.38
CA SER A 27 -4.89 -4.09 24.55
C SER A 27 -4.52 -4.16 23.06
N VAL A 28 -5.40 -4.80 22.28
CA VAL A 28 -5.31 -4.80 20.81
C VAL A 28 -5.30 -3.36 20.27
N PHE A 29 -6.15 -2.49 20.82
CA PHE A 29 -6.28 -1.09 20.36
C PHE A 29 -4.99 -0.28 20.57
N TYR A 30 -4.32 -0.45 21.72
CA TYR A 30 -3.02 0.18 21.97
C TYR A 30 -2.00 -0.27 20.93
N ASN A 31 -1.86 -1.57 20.70
CA ASN A 31 -0.90 -2.10 19.73
C ASN A 31 -1.24 -1.69 18.29
N ALA A 32 -2.53 -1.62 17.93
CA ALA A 32 -2.97 -1.10 16.63
C ALA A 32 -2.63 0.38 16.46
N THR A 33 -2.69 1.17 17.54
CA THR A 33 -2.30 2.59 17.53
C THR A 33 -0.79 2.74 17.38
N ILE A 34 0.02 1.97 18.11
CA ILE A 34 1.49 1.95 17.96
C ILE A 34 1.87 1.56 16.52
N LEU A 35 1.27 0.50 15.99
CA LEU A 35 1.48 0.10 14.60
C LEU A 35 1.09 1.24 13.64
N GLY A 36 -0.06 1.89 13.85
CA GLY A 36 -0.52 3.02 13.05
C GLY A 36 0.43 4.20 13.09
N LEU A 37 0.96 4.57 14.26
CA LEU A 37 1.97 5.63 14.40
C LEU A 37 3.27 5.29 13.66
N CYS A 38 3.71 4.03 13.69
CA CYS A 38 4.83 3.59 12.86
C CYS A 38 4.51 3.73 11.36
N SER A 39 3.31 3.33 10.92
CA SER A 39 2.90 3.44 9.51
C SER A 39 2.72 4.89 9.05
N PHE A 40 2.25 5.76 9.95
CA PHE A 40 2.23 7.20 9.74
C PHE A 40 3.64 7.74 9.52
N ALA A 41 4.57 7.43 10.42
CA ALA A 41 5.92 7.98 10.42
C ALA A 41 6.78 7.44 9.26
N ALA A 42 6.64 6.16 8.91
CA ALA A 42 7.46 5.53 7.88
C ALA A 42 6.79 5.58 6.49
N PRO A 43 5.95 4.63 6.06
CA PRO A 43 5.40 4.62 4.70
C PRO A 43 4.46 5.81 4.41
N GLY A 44 3.76 6.35 5.42
CA GLY A 44 2.89 7.52 5.26
C GLY A 44 3.65 8.76 4.81
N LEU A 45 4.70 9.13 5.55
CA LEU A 45 5.56 10.27 5.19
C LEU A 45 6.39 10.01 3.93
N TRP A 46 6.88 8.78 3.71
CA TRP A 46 7.53 8.43 2.45
C TRP A 46 6.60 8.61 1.25
N GLY A 47 5.33 8.20 1.38
CA GLY A 47 4.31 8.43 0.36
C GLY A 47 4.05 9.93 0.14
N ALA A 48 3.98 10.72 1.22
CA ALA A 48 3.85 12.16 1.12
C ALA A 48 5.01 12.78 0.31
N MET A 49 6.25 12.38 0.56
CA MET A 49 7.42 12.85 -0.18
C MET A 49 7.34 12.55 -1.67
N ASN A 50 6.99 11.31 -2.01
CA ASN A 50 6.86 10.90 -3.41
C ASN A 50 5.75 11.66 -4.12
N SER A 51 4.66 11.97 -3.41
CA SER A 51 3.55 12.72 -3.97
C SER A 51 3.90 14.14 -4.41
N LEU A 52 5.00 14.72 -3.89
CA LEU A 52 5.51 16.03 -4.30
C LEU A 52 6.13 16.02 -5.72
N GLY A 53 6.26 14.84 -6.32
CA GLY A 53 6.99 14.61 -7.55
C GLY A 53 8.50 14.64 -7.29
N ALA A 54 9.21 13.58 -7.68
CA ALA A 54 10.66 13.47 -7.50
C ALA A 54 11.13 13.72 -6.05
N GLY A 55 10.35 13.34 -5.03
CA GLY A 55 10.71 13.60 -3.64
C GLY A 55 10.82 15.09 -3.30
N GLY A 56 10.23 15.98 -4.11
CA GLY A 56 10.37 17.44 -4.00
C GLY A 56 11.65 17.99 -4.64
N SER A 57 12.46 17.15 -5.30
CA SER A 57 13.61 17.58 -6.08
C SER A 57 13.18 18.33 -7.35
N GLN A 58 14.15 19.03 -7.97
CA GLN A 58 13.99 19.70 -9.25
C GLN A 58 14.05 18.71 -10.42
N SER A 59 14.80 17.62 -10.26
CA SER A 59 14.97 16.59 -11.30
C SER A 59 14.45 15.24 -10.80
N PRO A 60 13.61 14.53 -11.59
CA PRO A 60 13.05 13.24 -11.19
C PRO A 60 14.04 12.08 -11.25
N TYR A 61 15.13 12.19 -12.00
CA TYR A 61 15.94 11.02 -12.38
C TYR A 61 16.63 10.35 -11.20
N LEU A 62 17.32 11.11 -10.35
CA LEU A 62 18.02 10.56 -9.18
C LEU A 62 17.03 9.90 -8.21
N VAL A 63 15.88 10.54 -7.98
CA VAL A 63 14.86 10.02 -7.06
C VAL A 63 14.17 8.79 -7.64
N ASN A 64 13.89 8.78 -8.95
CA ASN A 64 13.35 7.62 -9.63
C ASN A 64 14.33 6.44 -9.61
N THR A 65 15.64 6.68 -9.80
CA THR A 65 16.67 5.65 -9.60
C THR A 65 16.67 5.10 -8.18
N GLY A 66 16.62 5.98 -7.17
CA GLY A 66 16.52 5.58 -5.77
C GLY A 66 15.26 4.77 -5.48
N ASN A 67 14.10 5.18 -5.98
CA ASN A 67 12.85 4.44 -5.80
C ASN A 67 12.88 3.08 -6.50
N ALA A 68 13.44 2.99 -7.71
CA ALA A 68 13.64 1.73 -8.40
C ALA A 68 14.47 0.75 -7.55
N LEU A 69 15.58 1.23 -6.98
CA LEU A 69 16.41 0.45 -6.06
C LEU A 69 15.63 0.04 -4.79
N THR A 70 14.86 0.98 -4.22
CA THR A 70 14.01 0.74 -3.04
C THR A 70 13.06 -0.43 -3.31
N PHE A 71 12.33 -0.40 -4.42
CA PHE A 71 11.37 -1.46 -4.77
C PHE A 71 12.04 -2.79 -5.12
N CYS A 72 13.19 -2.78 -5.82
CA CYS A 72 13.98 -3.99 -6.06
C CYS A 72 14.39 -4.68 -4.76
N LEU A 73 14.95 -3.91 -3.82
CA LEU A 73 15.35 -4.45 -2.52
C LEU A 73 14.16 -4.83 -1.66
N MET A 74 13.02 -4.13 -1.79
CA MET A 74 11.78 -4.47 -1.09
C MET A 74 11.24 -5.84 -1.51
N VAL A 75 11.31 -6.20 -2.79
CA VAL A 75 10.93 -7.55 -3.26
C VAL A 75 11.77 -8.62 -2.56
N ILE A 76 13.08 -8.41 -2.47
CA ILE A 76 14.02 -9.34 -1.83
C ILE A 76 13.79 -9.39 -0.31
N SER A 77 13.66 -8.24 0.36
CA SER A 77 13.50 -8.18 1.81
C SER A 77 12.15 -8.71 2.27
N CYS A 78 11.06 -8.47 1.52
CA CYS A 78 9.76 -9.11 1.74
C CYS A 78 9.90 -10.64 1.70
N TRP A 79 10.63 -11.18 0.72
CA TRP A 79 10.83 -12.63 0.58
C TRP A 79 11.61 -13.22 1.76
N LEU A 80 12.58 -12.47 2.29
CA LEU A 80 13.40 -12.87 3.45
C LEU A 80 12.73 -12.60 4.81
N THR A 81 11.60 -11.88 4.85
CA THR A 81 11.01 -11.43 6.13
C THR A 81 10.60 -12.60 7.02
N SER A 82 10.11 -13.70 6.45
CA SER A 82 9.76 -14.89 7.24
C SER A 82 10.95 -15.48 8.01
N ALA A 83 12.15 -15.42 7.42
CA ALA A 83 13.38 -15.83 8.09
C ALA A 83 13.78 -14.81 9.17
N ILE A 84 13.69 -13.51 8.86
CA ILE A 84 13.99 -12.42 9.80
C ILE A 84 13.10 -12.55 11.05
N VAL A 85 11.79 -12.60 10.89
CA VAL A 85 10.83 -12.70 12.00
C VAL A 85 11.08 -13.94 12.86
N ARG A 86 11.51 -15.06 12.28
CA ARG A 86 11.87 -16.28 13.03
C ARG A 86 13.05 -16.05 13.98
N TYR A 87 14.06 -15.29 13.58
CA TYR A 87 15.27 -15.08 14.40
C TYR A 87 15.15 -13.90 15.38
N ILE A 88 14.63 -12.75 14.94
CA ILE A 88 14.61 -11.52 15.75
C ILE A 88 13.23 -11.23 16.38
N GLY A 89 12.21 -12.00 16.03
CA GLY A 89 10.83 -11.79 16.47
C GLY A 89 10.14 -10.65 15.73
N ILE A 90 8.81 -10.60 15.85
CA ILE A 90 7.97 -9.62 15.12
C ILE A 90 8.24 -8.17 15.55
N ASN A 91 8.54 -7.93 16.83
CA ASN A 91 8.83 -6.60 17.35
C ASN A 91 10.18 -6.08 16.81
N GLY A 92 11.19 -6.95 16.78
CA GLY A 92 12.50 -6.62 16.18
C GLY A 92 12.37 -6.36 14.69
N ALA A 93 11.55 -7.13 13.99
CA ALA A 93 11.28 -6.93 12.56
C ALA A 93 10.58 -5.58 12.30
N LEU A 94 9.57 -5.21 13.10
CA LEU A 94 8.95 -3.87 12.99
C LEU A 94 9.96 -2.74 13.25
N PHE A 95 10.81 -2.88 14.28
CA PHE A 95 11.84 -1.90 14.60
C PHE A 95 12.86 -1.72 13.47
N ILE A 96 13.40 -2.82 12.91
CA ILE A 96 14.28 -2.75 11.73
C ILE A 96 13.54 -2.13 10.54
N GLY A 97 12.24 -2.45 10.42
CA GLY A 97 11.38 -1.95 9.37
C GLY A 97 11.24 -0.42 9.35
N THR A 98 11.36 0.27 10.48
CA THR A 98 11.21 1.73 10.53
C THR A 98 12.53 2.49 10.30
N ILE A 99 13.69 1.86 10.49
CA ILE A 99 15.00 2.54 10.49
C ILE A 99 15.34 3.16 9.14
N GLY A 100 15.08 2.47 8.02
CA GLY A 100 15.61 2.86 6.72
C GLY A 100 14.93 4.05 6.04
N TYR A 101 13.79 4.52 6.56
CA TYR A 101 13.06 5.67 6.01
C TYR A 101 13.76 7.01 6.28
N ALA A 102 14.30 7.22 7.48
CA ALA A 102 14.96 8.47 7.85
C ALA A 102 16.25 8.74 7.04
N PRO A 103 17.15 7.75 6.81
CA PRO A 103 18.32 7.92 5.94
C PRO A 103 17.98 8.35 4.51
N TYR A 104 16.89 7.83 3.94
CA TYR A 104 16.44 8.24 2.60
C TYR A 104 16.05 9.72 2.56
N SER A 105 15.27 10.19 3.55
CA SER A 105 14.90 11.60 3.65
C SER A 105 16.11 12.50 3.92
N ALA A 106 17.08 12.03 4.71
CA ALA A 106 18.36 12.72 4.91
C ALA A 106 19.17 12.84 3.61
N GLY A 107 19.17 11.80 2.78
CA GLY A 107 19.74 11.83 1.43
C GLY A 107 19.08 12.90 0.56
N LEU A 108 17.76 12.95 0.55
CA LEU A 108 17.02 13.97 -0.21
C LEU A 108 17.29 15.39 0.31
N TYR A 109 17.41 15.58 1.64
CA TYR A 109 17.82 16.86 2.23
C TYR A 109 19.22 17.30 1.76
N LEU A 110 20.23 16.43 1.85
CA LEU A 110 21.59 16.79 1.42
C LEU A 110 21.66 17.03 -0.09
N ASN A 111 20.92 16.28 -0.90
CA ASN A 111 20.80 16.54 -2.33
C ASN A 111 20.16 17.89 -2.61
N ASN A 112 19.11 18.23 -1.86
CA ASN A 112 18.39 19.48 -2.01
C ASN A 112 19.30 20.67 -1.68
N ARG A 113 19.97 20.62 -0.52
CA ARG A 113 20.75 21.72 0.06
C ARG A 113 22.16 21.85 -0.51
N TYR A 114 22.85 20.72 -0.72
CA TYR A 114 24.28 20.67 -1.04
C TYR A 114 24.59 19.94 -2.36
N GLY A 115 23.58 19.36 -3.04
CA GLY A 115 23.79 18.64 -4.30
C GLY A 115 24.42 17.24 -4.13
N VAL A 116 24.46 16.69 -2.92
CA VAL A 116 25.02 15.35 -2.66
C VAL A 116 24.09 14.28 -3.23
N GLU A 117 24.60 13.38 -4.06
CA GLU A 117 23.77 12.35 -4.73
C GLU A 117 23.89 10.96 -4.10
N TRP A 118 25.09 10.56 -3.68
CA TRP A 118 25.37 9.20 -3.20
C TRP A 118 24.47 8.79 -2.01
N LEU A 119 24.19 9.72 -1.10
CA LEU A 119 23.37 9.44 0.09
C LEU A 119 21.90 9.19 -0.27
N VAL A 120 21.40 9.71 -1.40
CA VAL A 120 20.05 9.40 -1.88
C VAL A 120 19.96 7.92 -2.25
N ILE A 121 20.97 7.39 -2.95
CA ILE A 121 21.03 5.98 -3.37
C ILE A 121 21.25 5.05 -2.18
N VAL A 122 22.19 5.39 -1.29
CA VAL A 122 22.43 4.61 -0.06
C VAL A 122 21.19 4.63 0.84
N GLY A 123 20.59 5.81 1.05
CA GLY A 123 19.37 5.96 1.82
C GLY A 123 18.20 5.16 1.21
N ALA A 124 18.06 5.17 -0.11
CA ALA A 124 17.07 4.35 -0.82
C ALA A 124 17.32 2.84 -0.61
N ALA A 125 18.58 2.41 -0.55
CA ALA A 125 18.90 1.02 -0.27
C ALA A 125 18.44 0.59 1.14
N PHE A 126 18.76 1.41 2.15
CA PHE A 126 18.28 1.19 3.52
C PHE A 126 16.75 1.22 3.58
N CYS A 127 16.12 2.18 2.88
CA CYS A 127 14.67 2.28 2.79
C CYS A 127 14.06 1.01 2.19
N GLY A 128 14.56 0.48 1.08
CA GLY A 128 14.01 -0.72 0.44
C GLY A 128 14.11 -1.98 1.31
N ILE A 129 15.27 -2.18 1.95
CA ILE A 129 15.47 -3.30 2.87
C ILE A 129 14.50 -3.19 4.05
N SER A 130 14.46 -2.03 4.70
CA SER A 130 13.56 -1.80 5.86
C SER A 130 12.08 -1.87 5.47
N ALA A 131 11.69 -1.33 4.31
CA ALA A 131 10.30 -1.31 3.86
C ALA A 131 9.74 -2.73 3.71
N GLY A 132 10.46 -3.66 3.08
CA GLY A 132 9.93 -5.01 2.91
C GLY A 132 9.73 -5.74 4.25
N VAL A 133 10.65 -5.55 5.19
CA VAL A 133 10.50 -6.07 6.56
C VAL A 133 9.31 -5.40 7.27
N PHE A 134 9.16 -4.08 7.12
CA PHE A 134 8.08 -3.31 7.72
C PHE A 134 6.72 -3.79 7.25
N TRP A 135 6.46 -3.84 5.95
CA TRP A 135 5.17 -4.22 5.37
C TRP A 135 4.76 -5.64 5.75
N ALA A 136 5.70 -6.59 5.71
CA ALA A 136 5.41 -7.97 6.10
C ALA A 136 5.18 -8.10 7.63
N SER A 137 5.93 -7.36 8.45
CA SER A 137 5.72 -7.33 9.90
C SER A 137 4.37 -6.69 10.27
N GLU A 138 4.05 -5.58 9.62
CA GLU A 138 2.81 -4.85 9.77
C GLU A 138 1.59 -5.72 9.41
N ALA A 139 1.62 -6.38 8.25
CA ALA A 139 0.55 -7.29 7.84
C ALA A 139 0.36 -8.43 8.86
N ALA A 140 1.45 -9.02 9.35
CA ALA A 140 1.39 -10.07 10.36
C ALA A 140 0.78 -9.58 11.69
N ILE A 141 1.19 -8.41 12.18
CA ILE A 141 0.63 -7.80 13.41
C ILE A 141 -0.85 -7.48 13.21
N ALA A 142 -1.21 -6.85 12.10
CA ALA A 142 -2.58 -6.42 11.80
C ALA A 142 -3.57 -7.60 11.71
N ILE A 143 -3.11 -8.76 11.22
CA ILE A 143 -3.92 -9.98 11.13
C ILE A 143 -3.95 -10.73 12.46
N ALA A 144 -2.80 -10.86 13.12
CA ALA A 144 -2.64 -11.74 14.26
C ALA A 144 -3.06 -11.12 15.60
N TYR A 145 -2.92 -9.81 15.80
CA TYR A 145 -3.21 -9.21 17.12
C TYR A 145 -4.71 -9.11 17.42
N PRO A 146 -5.55 -8.59 16.49
CA PRO A 146 -6.98 -8.46 16.74
C PRO A 146 -7.71 -9.80 16.87
N GLU A 147 -8.85 -9.79 17.58
CA GLU A 147 -9.78 -10.91 17.57
C GLU A 147 -10.38 -11.08 16.16
N PRO A 148 -10.70 -12.31 15.70
CA PRO A 148 -11.28 -12.54 14.37
C PRO A 148 -12.51 -11.66 14.08
N ARG A 149 -13.39 -11.46 15.06
CA ARG A 149 -14.60 -10.62 14.96
C ARG A 149 -14.29 -9.13 14.77
N ASN A 150 -13.18 -8.64 15.32
CA ASN A 150 -12.81 -7.21 15.29
C ASN A 150 -11.70 -6.89 14.27
N ARG A 151 -11.18 -7.89 13.57
CA ARG A 151 -10.01 -7.73 12.67
C ARG A 151 -10.23 -6.65 11.61
N GLY A 152 -11.37 -6.66 10.92
CA GLY A 152 -11.67 -5.66 9.90
C GLY A 152 -11.66 -4.22 10.45
N ARG A 153 -12.29 -4.00 11.60
CA ARG A 153 -12.34 -2.68 12.26
C ARG A 153 -10.95 -2.20 12.68
N MET A 154 -10.12 -3.09 13.23
CA MET A 154 -8.76 -2.74 13.65
C MET A 154 -7.85 -2.45 12.45
N VAL A 155 -7.97 -3.24 11.37
CA VAL A 155 -7.24 -3.00 10.12
C VAL A 155 -7.63 -1.64 9.52
N ALA A 156 -8.92 -1.30 9.46
CA ALA A 156 -9.38 -0.01 8.95
C ALA A 156 -8.87 1.18 9.80
N TYR A 157 -8.91 1.05 11.13
CA TYR A 157 -8.37 2.06 12.04
C TYR A 157 -6.86 2.27 11.83
N TRP A 158 -6.10 1.19 11.74
CA TRP A 158 -4.66 1.24 11.48
C TRP A 158 -4.36 1.91 10.12
N LEU A 159 -5.03 1.50 9.03
CA LEU A 159 -4.85 2.07 7.69
C LEU A 159 -5.09 3.59 7.64
N THR A 160 -5.97 4.10 8.51
CA THR A 160 -6.25 5.53 8.61
C THR A 160 -5.00 6.33 8.94
N TRP A 161 -4.11 5.81 9.80
CA TRP A 161 -2.87 6.49 10.17
C TRP A 161 -1.91 6.68 8.99
N THR A 162 -1.78 5.67 8.13
CA THR A 162 -0.97 5.77 6.90
C THR A 162 -1.48 6.88 5.99
N ARG A 163 -2.81 7.03 5.86
CA ARG A 163 -3.43 8.10 5.07
C ARG A 163 -3.28 9.47 5.69
N ILE A 164 -3.40 9.58 7.01
CA ILE A 164 -3.12 10.83 7.74
C ILE A 164 -1.69 11.29 7.47
N GLY A 165 -0.71 10.37 7.44
CA GLY A 165 0.68 10.71 7.11
C GLY A 165 0.84 11.34 5.72
N GLN A 166 0.18 10.77 4.72
CA GLN A 166 0.17 11.29 3.35
C GLN A 166 -0.46 12.69 3.28
N ILE A 167 -1.64 12.85 3.89
CA ILE A 167 -2.39 14.12 3.87
C ILE A 167 -1.64 15.21 4.63
N LEU A 168 -1.13 14.90 5.83
CA LEU A 168 -0.36 15.84 6.65
C LEU A 168 0.91 16.30 5.93
N GLY A 169 1.65 15.36 5.32
CA GLY A 169 2.85 15.72 4.56
C GLY A 169 2.55 16.60 3.35
N GLY A 170 1.44 16.33 2.64
CA GLY A 170 0.93 17.21 1.58
C GLY A 170 0.57 18.61 2.08
N ALA A 171 -0.13 18.70 3.22
CA ALA A 171 -0.55 19.96 3.83
C ALA A 171 0.64 20.80 4.32
N VAL A 172 1.60 20.19 5.02
CA VAL A 172 2.85 20.85 5.46
C VAL A 172 3.62 21.39 4.25
N ASN A 173 3.74 20.60 3.18
CA ASN A 173 4.43 21.04 1.98
C ASN A 173 3.71 22.20 1.28
N LEU A 174 2.37 22.16 1.20
CA LEU A 174 1.58 23.25 0.62
C LEU A 174 1.75 24.54 1.43
N GLY A 175 1.60 24.48 2.75
CA GLY A 175 1.76 25.65 3.62
C GLY A 175 3.14 26.30 3.50
N LEU A 176 4.20 25.50 3.45
CA LEU A 176 5.58 25.99 3.37
C LEU A 176 5.99 26.49 1.97
N ASN A 177 5.28 26.11 0.91
CA ASN A 177 5.64 26.46 -0.47
C ASN A 177 4.59 27.30 -1.20
N VAL A 178 3.51 27.74 -0.54
CA VAL A 178 2.41 28.53 -1.14
C VAL A 178 2.90 29.77 -1.90
N ASN A 179 3.97 30.41 -1.41
CA ASN A 179 4.54 31.62 -1.99
C ASN A 179 5.59 31.37 -3.09
N ARG A 180 5.91 30.11 -3.43
CA ARG A 180 6.95 29.75 -4.40
C ARG A 180 6.34 29.42 -5.76
N ASN A 181 6.24 30.43 -6.63
CA ASN A 181 5.57 30.37 -7.94
C ASN A 181 6.46 29.95 -9.12
N LYS A 182 7.65 29.40 -8.88
CA LYS A 182 8.58 28.94 -9.93
C LYS A 182 8.81 27.43 -9.85
N ALA A 183 9.27 26.83 -10.95
CA ALA A 183 9.87 25.49 -10.91
C ALA A 183 11.09 25.48 -10.00
N GLY A 184 11.38 24.33 -9.39
CA GLY A 184 12.53 24.17 -8.51
C GLY A 184 12.26 23.21 -7.38
N LYS A 185 13.11 23.29 -6.36
CA LYS A 185 13.10 22.39 -5.21
C LYS A 185 12.10 22.84 -4.13
N VAL A 186 11.49 21.89 -3.41
CA VAL A 186 10.71 22.18 -2.19
C VAL A 186 11.63 22.73 -1.09
N SER A 187 11.05 23.47 -0.14
CA SER A 187 11.77 24.01 1.02
C SER A 187 12.51 22.91 1.80
N TYR A 188 13.78 23.16 2.15
CA TYR A 188 14.57 22.19 2.91
C TYR A 188 14.01 21.91 4.31
N THR A 189 13.22 22.84 4.87
CA THR A 189 12.48 22.68 6.12
C THR A 189 11.51 21.50 6.08
N VAL A 190 10.93 21.18 4.92
CA VAL A 190 10.03 20.03 4.73
C VAL A 190 10.78 18.73 5.05
N TYR A 191 12.01 18.57 4.54
CA TYR A 191 12.81 17.37 4.82
C TYR A 191 13.20 17.27 6.28
N ILE A 192 13.55 18.38 6.95
CA ILE A 192 13.91 18.36 8.37
C ILE A 192 12.73 17.84 9.22
N ILE A 193 11.52 18.34 8.95
CA ILE A 193 10.30 17.88 9.63
C ILE A 193 10.09 16.38 9.38
N PHE A 194 10.23 15.92 8.14
CA PHE A 194 10.02 14.52 7.80
C PHE A 194 11.07 13.59 8.43
N ILE A 195 12.34 14.00 8.46
CA ILE A 195 13.42 13.24 9.12
C ILE A 195 13.13 13.11 10.61
N ALA A 196 12.74 14.19 11.29
CA ALA A 196 12.43 14.16 12.72
C ALA A 196 11.25 13.23 13.03
N LEU A 197 10.17 13.31 12.24
CA LEU A 197 9.01 12.44 12.40
C LEU A 197 9.33 10.97 12.08
N GLN A 198 10.08 10.69 11.02
CA GLN A 198 10.51 9.33 10.66
C GLN A 198 11.42 8.72 11.74
N ALA A 199 12.34 9.50 12.29
CA ALA A 199 13.20 9.05 13.40
C ALA A 199 12.38 8.70 14.65
N SER A 200 11.33 9.48 14.94
CA SER A 200 10.41 9.17 16.05
C SER A 200 9.67 7.85 15.85
N GLY A 201 9.36 7.47 14.61
CA GLY A 201 8.68 6.20 14.29
C GLY A 201 9.46 4.97 14.77
N THR A 202 10.79 5.03 14.72
CA THR A 202 11.67 3.97 15.25
C THR A 202 11.61 3.85 16.77
N LEU A 203 11.50 4.97 17.48
CA LEU A 203 11.30 4.96 18.94
C LEU A 203 9.92 4.41 19.30
N VAL A 204 8.89 4.77 18.52
CA VAL A 204 7.52 4.27 18.71
C VAL A 204 7.44 2.75 18.49
N ALA A 205 8.19 2.19 17.53
CA ALA A 205 8.21 0.75 17.28
C ALA A 205 8.63 -0.08 18.51
N ILE A 206 9.48 0.47 19.38
CA ILE A 206 9.91 -0.18 20.64
C ILE A 206 8.75 -0.36 21.62
N LEU A 207 7.73 0.51 21.54
CA LEU A 207 6.56 0.49 22.42
C LEU A 207 5.54 -0.61 22.07
N LEU A 208 5.77 -1.35 20.97
CA LEU A 208 4.91 -2.46 20.58
C LEU A 208 5.08 -3.62 21.59
N ASN A 209 3.97 -4.15 22.10
CA ASN A 209 4.02 -5.32 22.97
C ASN A 209 4.44 -6.56 22.20
N ARG A 210 5.09 -7.51 22.89
CA ARG A 210 5.33 -8.83 22.29
C ARG A 210 4.01 -9.58 22.13
N PRO A 211 3.89 -10.51 21.16
CA PRO A 211 2.67 -11.30 20.96
C PRO A 211 2.14 -11.96 22.24
N SER A 212 3.04 -12.50 23.07
CA SER A 212 2.70 -13.13 24.36
C SER A 212 2.18 -12.16 25.44
N GLN A 213 2.40 -10.86 25.26
CA GLN A 213 1.96 -9.81 26.20
C GLN A 213 0.63 -9.18 25.79
N VAL A 214 0.19 -9.38 24.54
CA VAL A 214 -1.06 -8.81 24.02
C VAL A 214 -2.24 -9.53 24.67
N GLN A 215 -3.18 -8.75 25.18
CA GLN A 215 -4.41 -9.25 25.79
C GLN A 215 -5.59 -8.92 24.87
N ARG A 216 -6.24 -9.97 24.37
CA ARG A 216 -7.50 -9.86 23.63
C ARG A 216 -8.68 -9.81 24.61
N SER A 217 -9.73 -9.13 24.18
CA SER A 217 -10.99 -8.97 24.92
C SER A 217 -11.73 -10.30 25.07
N ASP A 218 -11.51 -11.23 24.14
CA ASP A 218 -12.02 -12.61 24.16
C ASP A 218 -11.19 -13.57 25.04
N GLY A 219 -10.10 -13.09 25.66
CA GLY A 219 -9.22 -13.89 26.51
C GLY A 219 -8.28 -14.84 25.75
N THR A 220 -8.36 -14.91 24.42
CA THR A 220 -7.52 -15.83 23.63
C THR A 220 -6.09 -15.29 23.46
N PRO A 221 -5.05 -16.15 23.50
CA PRO A 221 -3.69 -15.71 23.27
C PRO A 221 -3.44 -15.43 21.78
N VAL A 222 -2.56 -14.46 21.50
CA VAL A 222 -2.07 -14.20 20.14
C VAL A 222 -1.08 -15.28 19.72
N LYS A 223 -1.43 -16.05 18.68
CA LYS A 223 -0.56 -17.05 18.06
C LYS A 223 -0.06 -16.55 16.71
N LEU A 224 1.25 -16.44 16.54
CA LEU A 224 1.90 -16.16 15.25
C LEU A 224 2.31 -17.49 14.61
N THR A 225 1.39 -18.13 13.87
CA THR A 225 1.65 -19.41 13.19
C THR A 225 2.24 -19.25 11.78
N ILE A 226 2.48 -18.01 11.33
CA ILE A 226 2.78 -17.69 9.93
C ILE A 226 4.25 -18.01 9.55
N PHE A 227 5.11 -18.34 10.52
CA PHE A 227 6.57 -18.42 10.31
C PHE A 227 7.23 -19.75 10.70
N ASP A 228 6.45 -20.80 10.98
CA ASP A 228 6.99 -22.05 11.53
C ASP A 228 7.91 -22.80 10.55
N ASN A 229 7.64 -22.72 9.24
CA ASN A 229 8.54 -23.24 8.21
C ASN A 229 8.67 -22.29 7.00
N PRO A 230 9.66 -21.37 7.02
CA PRO A 230 9.84 -20.36 5.97
C PRO A 230 10.00 -20.95 4.56
N TRP A 231 10.63 -22.13 4.45
CA TRP A 231 10.96 -22.71 3.15
C TRP A 231 9.79 -23.42 2.49
N GLN A 232 8.92 -24.05 3.29
CA GLN A 232 7.64 -24.55 2.82
C GLN A 232 6.74 -23.40 2.35
N GLU A 233 6.69 -22.29 3.10
CA GLU A 233 5.84 -21.16 2.74
C GLU A 233 6.30 -20.49 1.45
N ILE A 234 7.61 -20.35 1.26
CA ILE A 234 8.17 -19.85 0.00
C ILE A 234 7.82 -20.78 -1.17
N LYS A 235 8.02 -22.09 -1.02
CA LYS A 235 7.67 -23.06 -2.08
C LYS A 235 6.17 -23.02 -2.43
N ALA A 236 5.32 -22.91 -1.41
CA ALA A 236 3.87 -22.81 -1.60
C ALA A 236 3.48 -21.50 -2.30
N THR A 237 4.06 -20.39 -1.88
CA THR A 237 3.84 -19.06 -2.49
C THR A 237 4.28 -19.04 -3.95
N THR A 238 5.46 -19.60 -4.27
CA THR A 238 5.94 -19.74 -5.65
C THR A 238 5.00 -20.59 -6.49
N LYS A 239 4.49 -21.70 -5.95
CA LYS A 239 3.48 -22.52 -6.64
C LYS A 239 2.19 -21.73 -6.91
N THR A 240 1.72 -20.93 -5.95
CA THR A 240 0.54 -20.07 -6.12
C THR A 240 0.75 -19.01 -7.20
N PHE A 241 1.95 -18.44 -7.32
CA PHE A 241 2.30 -17.45 -8.35
C PHE A 241 2.07 -17.99 -9.77
N PHE A 242 2.44 -19.25 -10.03
CA PHE A 242 2.26 -19.89 -11.34
C PHE A 242 0.83 -20.39 -11.61
N THR A 243 -0.13 -20.08 -10.75
CA THR A 243 -1.54 -20.42 -10.98
C THR A 243 -2.11 -19.57 -12.11
N LYS A 244 -2.83 -20.19 -13.05
CA LYS A 244 -3.45 -19.52 -14.20
C LYS A 244 -4.28 -18.28 -13.82
N LYS A 245 -5.03 -18.35 -12.72
CA LYS A 245 -5.82 -17.22 -12.19
C LYS A 245 -4.95 -16.01 -11.83
N PHE A 246 -3.79 -16.25 -11.19
CA PHE A 246 -2.88 -15.20 -10.78
C PHE A 246 -2.09 -14.63 -11.97
N LEU A 247 -1.58 -15.50 -12.86
CA LEU A 247 -0.84 -15.08 -14.06
C LEU A 247 -1.66 -14.15 -14.96
N PHE A 248 -2.98 -14.38 -15.09
CA PHE A 248 -3.86 -13.52 -15.89
C PHE A 248 -4.11 -12.14 -15.28
N ILE A 249 -3.89 -11.94 -13.99
CA ILE A 249 -4.06 -10.63 -13.34
C ILE A 249 -2.73 -9.87 -13.16
N ILE A 250 -1.57 -10.48 -13.46
CA ILE A 250 -0.27 -9.82 -13.34
C ILE A 250 -0.21 -8.52 -14.15
N LEU A 251 -0.75 -8.52 -15.37
CA LEU A 251 -0.75 -7.33 -16.24
C LEU A 251 -1.74 -6.27 -15.75
N TRP A 252 -2.84 -6.68 -15.10
CA TRP A 252 -3.77 -5.76 -14.44
C TRP A 252 -3.11 -5.05 -13.27
N ILE A 253 -2.45 -5.82 -12.40
CA ILE A 253 -1.67 -5.29 -11.26
C ILE A 253 -0.59 -4.35 -11.80
N GLY A 254 0.11 -4.80 -12.85
CA GLY A 254 1.19 -4.07 -13.50
C GLY A 254 0.78 -2.71 -14.02
N GLN A 255 -0.26 -2.61 -14.87
CA GLN A 255 -0.69 -1.30 -15.40
C GLN A 255 -1.18 -0.35 -14.29
N GLY A 256 -1.76 -0.91 -13.23
CA GLY A 256 -2.21 -0.16 -12.08
C GLY A 256 -1.03 0.50 -11.38
N VAL A 257 -0.05 -0.28 -10.94
CA VAL A 257 1.08 0.24 -10.14
C VAL A 257 2.21 0.86 -10.95
N TYR A 258 2.37 0.50 -12.22
CA TYR A 258 3.30 1.16 -13.13
C TYR A 258 2.93 2.64 -13.30
N SER A 259 1.64 2.98 -13.22
CA SER A 259 1.17 4.37 -13.34
C SER A 259 1.77 5.33 -12.32
N GLU A 260 2.17 4.83 -11.14
CA GLU A 260 2.63 5.65 -10.01
C GLU A 260 3.81 6.55 -10.36
N ALA A 261 4.89 5.96 -10.85
CA ALA A 261 6.06 6.73 -11.24
C ALA A 261 5.73 7.72 -12.38
N VAL A 262 4.81 7.35 -13.27
CA VAL A 262 4.43 8.17 -14.43
C VAL A 262 3.73 9.46 -13.99
N PHE A 263 2.68 9.37 -13.16
CA PHE A 263 1.97 10.59 -12.76
C PHE A 263 2.76 11.45 -11.77
N PHE A 264 3.61 10.87 -10.92
CA PHE A 264 4.51 11.66 -10.06
C PHE A 264 5.64 12.32 -10.84
N THR A 265 6.18 11.66 -11.86
CA THR A 265 7.18 12.23 -12.77
C THR A 265 6.56 13.33 -13.63
N TYR A 266 5.34 13.13 -14.14
CA TYR A 266 4.55 14.16 -14.82
C TYR A 266 4.37 15.40 -13.93
N ASN A 267 3.99 15.20 -12.66
CA ASN A 267 3.88 16.29 -11.69
C ASN A 267 5.21 17.03 -11.50
N ALA A 268 6.33 16.30 -11.41
CA ALA A 268 7.67 16.87 -11.23
C ALA A 268 8.15 17.69 -12.44
N LEU A 269 7.86 17.24 -13.66
CA LEU A 269 8.35 17.85 -14.90
C LEU A 269 7.60 19.12 -15.30
N TRP A 270 6.28 19.13 -15.15
CA TRP A 270 5.42 20.12 -15.83
C TRP A 270 4.79 21.17 -14.92
N PHE A 271 5.07 21.15 -13.61
CA PHE A 271 4.41 22.05 -12.65
C PHE A 271 5.38 22.84 -11.76
N SER A 272 4.94 24.04 -11.35
CA SER A 272 5.62 24.84 -10.32
C SER A 272 5.58 24.15 -8.95
N VAL A 273 6.47 24.55 -8.01
CA VAL A 273 6.53 23.94 -6.68
C VAL A 273 5.19 24.01 -5.94
N ARG A 274 4.51 25.16 -6.00
CA ARG A 274 3.21 25.34 -5.34
C ARG A 274 2.09 24.56 -6.02
N ALA A 275 2.11 24.44 -7.35
CA ALA A 275 1.18 23.60 -8.09
C ALA A 275 1.35 22.10 -7.75
N ARG A 276 2.60 21.61 -7.65
CA ARG A 276 2.88 20.24 -7.21
C ARG A 276 2.33 19.97 -5.81
N ALA A 277 2.54 20.89 -4.88
CA ALA A 277 2.07 20.78 -3.50
C ALA A 277 0.53 20.71 -3.42
N LEU A 278 -0.17 21.54 -4.19
CA LEU A 278 -1.62 21.48 -4.32
C LEU A 278 -2.07 20.14 -4.90
N GLY A 279 -1.36 19.65 -5.93
CA GLY A 279 -1.58 18.34 -6.53
C GLY A 279 -1.52 17.24 -5.50
N SER A 280 -0.43 17.15 -4.74
CA SER A 280 -0.23 16.14 -3.70
C SER A 280 -1.38 16.11 -2.69
N PHE A 281 -1.82 17.28 -2.23
CA PHE A 281 -2.90 17.40 -1.24
C PHE A 281 -4.26 17.01 -1.83
N LEU A 282 -4.67 17.62 -2.94
CA LEU A 282 -6.00 17.42 -3.51
C LEU A 282 -6.17 16.02 -4.11
N SER A 283 -5.16 15.51 -4.80
CA SER A 283 -5.21 14.15 -5.38
C SER A 283 -5.36 13.07 -4.31
N GLY A 284 -4.75 13.24 -3.13
CA GLY A 284 -4.95 12.35 -1.99
C GLY A 284 -6.39 12.33 -1.49
N ILE A 285 -7.03 13.51 -1.37
CA ILE A 285 -8.44 13.62 -0.96
C ILE A 285 -9.36 12.94 -1.96
N VAL A 286 -9.22 13.27 -3.25
CA VAL A 286 -10.07 12.71 -4.31
C VAL A 286 -9.88 11.20 -4.40
N ALA A 287 -8.64 10.70 -4.30
CA ALA A 287 -8.35 9.27 -4.28
C ALA A 287 -9.05 8.55 -3.12
N VAL A 288 -9.03 9.12 -1.91
CA VAL A 288 -9.75 8.55 -0.75
C VAL A 288 -11.26 8.49 -1.02
N VAL A 289 -11.85 9.57 -1.55
CA VAL A 289 -13.28 9.60 -1.88
C VAL A 289 -13.63 8.53 -2.93
N CYS A 290 -12.90 8.48 -4.05
CA CYS A 290 -13.11 7.49 -5.11
C CYS A 290 -12.95 6.06 -4.60
N GLY A 291 -11.93 5.81 -3.77
CA GLY A 291 -11.67 4.49 -3.18
C GLY A 291 -12.82 4.01 -2.27
N ASN A 292 -13.37 4.90 -1.45
CA ASN A 292 -14.52 4.60 -0.59
C ASN A 292 -15.80 4.37 -1.40
N LEU A 293 -16.05 5.18 -2.43
CA LEU A 293 -17.20 4.99 -3.33
C LEU A 293 -17.15 3.63 -4.02
N LEU A 294 -15.97 3.20 -4.48
CA LEU A 294 -15.80 1.86 -5.05
C LEU A 294 -16.00 0.76 -4.01
N GLY A 295 -15.48 0.92 -2.79
CA GLY A 295 -15.72 -0.03 -1.69
C GLY A 295 -17.21 -0.19 -1.40
N LEU A 296 -17.92 0.92 -1.19
CA LEU A 296 -19.37 0.93 -0.99
C LEU A 296 -20.14 0.26 -2.12
N TRP A 297 -19.68 0.38 -3.38
CA TRP A 297 -20.30 -0.31 -4.53
C TRP A 297 -20.04 -1.83 -4.51
N LEU A 298 -18.81 -2.24 -4.19
CA LEU A 298 -18.42 -3.65 -4.17
C LEU A 298 -19.05 -4.40 -2.99
N ASP A 299 -19.32 -3.72 -1.89
CA ASP A 299 -19.91 -4.27 -0.66
C ASP A 299 -21.45 -4.32 -0.72
N GLN A 300 -22.08 -3.91 -1.83
CA GLN A 300 -23.54 -3.99 -1.97
C GLN A 300 -23.99 -5.44 -2.16
N ASN A 301 -24.56 -6.04 -1.11
CA ASN A 301 -25.04 -7.42 -1.12
C ASN A 301 -26.39 -7.60 -1.83
N HIS A 302 -27.17 -6.53 -2.00
CA HIS A 302 -28.40 -6.56 -2.80
C HIS A 302 -28.16 -6.68 -4.32
N ILE A 303 -26.92 -6.47 -4.79
CA ILE A 303 -26.56 -6.59 -6.21
C ILE A 303 -25.73 -7.86 -6.40
N PRO A 304 -26.10 -8.75 -7.34
CA PRO A 304 -25.34 -9.98 -7.58
C PRO A 304 -23.86 -9.71 -7.87
N LEU A 305 -22.97 -10.54 -7.31
CA LEU A 305 -21.50 -10.45 -7.45
C LEU A 305 -21.06 -10.28 -8.91
N LYS A 306 -21.69 -11.03 -9.82
CA LYS A 306 -21.48 -10.97 -11.28
C LYS A 306 -21.70 -9.57 -11.86
N LYS A 307 -22.75 -8.86 -11.42
CA LYS A 307 -23.14 -7.55 -11.94
C LYS A 307 -22.27 -6.44 -11.34
N ARG A 308 -22.00 -6.48 -10.02
CA ARG A 308 -21.17 -5.46 -9.34
C ARG A 308 -19.71 -5.49 -9.82
N SER A 309 -19.10 -6.68 -9.91
CA SER A 309 -17.70 -6.84 -10.34
C SER A 309 -17.46 -6.43 -11.80
N ARG A 310 -18.34 -6.85 -12.73
CA ARG A 310 -18.21 -6.51 -14.16
C ARG A 310 -18.45 -5.02 -14.42
N ARG A 311 -19.43 -4.40 -13.75
CA ARG A 311 -19.66 -2.96 -13.86
C ARG A 311 -18.49 -2.16 -13.33
N ALA A 312 -17.95 -2.54 -12.16
CA ALA A 312 -16.76 -1.90 -11.60
C ALA A 312 -15.58 -1.98 -12.59
N PHE A 313 -15.31 -3.17 -13.15
CA PHE A 313 -14.26 -3.34 -14.15
C PHE A 313 -14.44 -2.45 -15.39
N ILE A 314 -15.65 -2.44 -15.98
CA ILE A 314 -15.93 -1.62 -17.17
C ILE A 314 -15.72 -0.14 -16.86
N VAL A 315 -16.27 0.36 -15.75
CA VAL A 315 -16.15 1.77 -15.37
C VAL A 315 -14.68 2.14 -15.12
N ILE A 316 -13.94 1.33 -14.37
CA ILE A 316 -12.51 1.58 -14.09
C ILE A 316 -11.72 1.64 -15.39
N MET A 317 -11.90 0.65 -16.28
CA MET A 317 -11.12 0.59 -17.52
C MET A 317 -11.49 1.70 -18.50
N THR A 318 -12.76 2.04 -18.64
CA THR A 318 -13.19 3.14 -19.52
C THR A 318 -12.63 4.48 -19.01
N LEU A 319 -12.75 4.77 -17.71
CA LEU A 319 -12.23 6.00 -17.14
C LEU A 319 -10.70 6.09 -17.27
N GLN A 320 -9.98 5.02 -16.95
CA GLN A 320 -8.53 4.99 -17.11
C GLN A 320 -8.10 5.17 -18.56
N GLY A 321 -8.77 4.52 -19.52
CA GLY A 321 -8.46 4.69 -20.94
C GLY A 321 -8.61 6.15 -21.38
N ALA A 322 -9.67 6.81 -20.92
CA ALA A 322 -9.88 8.24 -21.19
C ALA A 322 -8.79 9.13 -20.58
N TRP A 323 -8.39 8.85 -19.33
CA TRP A 323 -7.34 9.62 -18.66
C TRP A 323 -5.95 9.38 -19.25
N TRP A 324 -5.63 8.15 -19.66
CA TRP A 324 -4.38 7.84 -20.35
C TRP A 324 -4.32 8.52 -21.71
N LEU A 325 -5.40 8.47 -22.48
CA LEU A 325 -5.49 9.19 -23.75
C LEU A 325 -5.28 10.69 -23.55
N TRP A 326 -5.93 11.29 -22.55
CA TRP A 326 -5.76 12.69 -22.20
C TRP A 326 -4.31 13.02 -21.81
N LEU A 327 -3.69 12.21 -20.95
CA LEU A 327 -2.29 12.40 -20.55
C LEU A 327 -1.36 12.29 -21.75
N THR A 328 -1.51 11.24 -22.56
CA THR A 328 -0.74 11.00 -23.79
C THR A 328 -0.77 12.23 -24.69
N ILE A 329 -1.95 12.79 -24.98
CA ILE A 329 -2.09 14.01 -25.79
C ILE A 329 -1.34 15.19 -25.15
N ASN A 330 -1.48 15.38 -23.84
CA ASN A 330 -0.79 16.45 -23.12
C ASN A 330 0.74 16.30 -23.20
N VAL A 331 1.30 15.14 -22.86
CA VAL A 331 2.76 14.95 -22.85
C VAL A 331 3.37 15.01 -24.24
N THR A 332 2.65 14.57 -25.28
CA THR A 332 3.12 14.73 -26.67
C THR A 332 3.26 16.21 -27.04
N GLN A 333 2.32 17.06 -26.61
CA GLN A 333 2.38 18.50 -26.81
C GLN A 333 3.48 19.16 -25.94
N TYR A 334 3.58 18.75 -24.68
CA TYR A 334 4.51 19.34 -23.71
C TYR A 334 5.96 18.99 -24.03
N ASN A 335 6.23 17.81 -24.58
CA ASN A 335 7.57 17.45 -25.03
C ASN A 335 8.11 18.40 -26.12
N ARG A 336 7.24 19.03 -26.90
CA ARG A 336 7.62 20.03 -27.92
C ARG A 336 7.70 21.46 -27.36
N THR A 337 6.76 21.81 -26.49
CA THR A 337 6.56 23.19 -26.00
C THR A 337 7.30 23.49 -24.69
N GLN A 338 7.74 22.45 -23.99
CA GLN A 338 8.44 22.49 -22.69
C GLN A 338 7.81 23.47 -21.67
N PRO A 339 6.49 23.40 -21.41
CA PRO A 339 5.81 24.35 -20.52
C PRO A 339 6.13 24.06 -19.05
N THR A 340 5.92 25.05 -18.19
CA THR A 340 5.83 24.86 -16.74
C THR A 340 4.55 25.55 -16.28
N PHE A 341 3.60 24.78 -15.74
CA PHE A 341 2.31 25.29 -15.29
C PHE A 341 2.34 25.67 -13.82
N ASP A 342 1.97 26.91 -13.55
CA ASP A 342 1.54 27.36 -12.24
C ASP A 342 0.01 27.33 -12.12
N TRP A 343 -0.54 27.30 -10.90
CA TRP A 343 -1.99 27.30 -10.68
C TRP A 343 -2.70 28.56 -11.21
N SER A 344 -1.94 29.62 -11.49
CA SER A 344 -2.46 30.90 -12.00
C SER A 344 -2.46 30.95 -13.53
N ASP A 345 -1.80 29.98 -14.18
CA ASP A 345 -1.55 30.03 -15.61
C ASP A 345 -2.75 29.51 -16.42
N PRO A 346 -3.02 30.11 -17.60
CA PRO A 346 -3.97 29.57 -18.55
C PRO A 346 -3.60 28.12 -18.93
N GLY A 347 -4.59 27.22 -18.88
CA GLY A 347 -4.39 25.81 -19.20
C GLY A 347 -3.98 24.93 -18.01
N PHE A 348 -3.75 25.50 -16.82
CA PHE A 348 -3.48 24.72 -15.61
C PHE A 348 -4.52 23.64 -15.37
N GLY A 349 -5.82 23.95 -15.47
CA GLY A 349 -6.89 22.97 -15.26
C GLY A 349 -6.80 21.76 -16.19
N ARG A 350 -6.36 21.95 -17.44
CA ARG A 350 -6.16 20.87 -18.42
C ARG A 350 -4.98 19.96 -18.05
N ALA A 351 -3.89 20.54 -17.54
CA ALA A 351 -2.72 19.79 -17.12
C ALA A 351 -2.96 19.10 -15.76
N PHE A 352 -3.55 19.82 -14.82
CA PHE A 352 -3.69 19.42 -13.44
C PHE A 352 -4.81 18.39 -13.23
N GLY A 353 -5.94 18.54 -13.95
CA GLY A 353 -7.08 17.63 -13.82
C GLY A 353 -6.72 16.18 -14.11
N VAL A 354 -5.96 15.94 -15.19
CA VAL A 354 -5.54 14.57 -15.53
C VAL A 354 -4.66 13.94 -14.45
N PHE A 355 -3.78 14.72 -13.81
CA PHE A 355 -2.97 14.22 -12.69
C PHE A 355 -3.84 13.75 -11.52
N VAL A 356 -4.81 14.56 -11.08
CA VAL A 356 -5.73 14.20 -9.98
C VAL A 356 -6.53 12.94 -10.31
N PHE A 357 -7.02 12.83 -11.54
CA PHE A 357 -7.78 11.67 -11.97
C PHE A 357 -6.93 10.40 -12.11
N LEU A 358 -5.68 10.51 -12.55
CA LEU A 358 -4.77 9.36 -12.61
C LEU A 358 -4.44 8.80 -11.22
N VAL A 359 -4.20 9.66 -10.23
CA VAL A 359 -4.01 9.24 -8.83
C VAL A 359 -5.28 8.54 -8.29
N SER A 360 -6.45 9.06 -8.65
CA SER A 360 -7.73 8.42 -8.32
C SER A 360 -7.89 7.06 -9.01
N GLY A 361 -7.49 6.96 -10.28
CA GLY A 361 -7.46 5.72 -11.04
C GLY A 361 -6.54 4.66 -10.45
N PHE A 362 -5.36 5.06 -9.97
CA PHE A 362 -4.46 4.19 -9.21
C PHE A 362 -5.17 3.64 -7.97
N GLN A 363 -5.84 4.50 -7.18
CA GLN A 363 -6.55 4.07 -5.97
C GLN A 363 -7.72 3.12 -6.26
N LEU A 364 -8.47 3.35 -7.35
CA LEU A 364 -9.53 2.44 -7.80
C LEU A 364 -8.96 1.07 -8.19
N ASN A 365 -7.85 1.04 -8.93
CA ASN A 365 -7.19 -0.20 -9.34
C ASN A 365 -6.62 -0.96 -8.14
N TYR A 366 -6.04 -0.24 -7.20
CA TYR A 366 -5.52 -0.80 -5.96
C TYR A 366 -6.62 -1.52 -5.19
N ASN A 367 -7.73 -0.83 -4.89
CA ASN A 367 -8.87 -1.43 -4.19
C ASN A 367 -9.48 -2.61 -4.95
N PHE A 368 -9.66 -2.47 -6.27
CA PHE A 368 -10.23 -3.54 -7.08
C PHE A 368 -9.31 -4.76 -7.18
N SER A 369 -7.99 -4.58 -7.13
CA SER A 369 -7.03 -5.69 -7.10
C SER A 369 -7.18 -6.53 -5.83
N TYR A 370 -7.33 -5.90 -4.66
CA TYR A 370 -7.64 -6.63 -3.42
C TYR A 370 -8.97 -7.38 -3.50
N PHE A 371 -10.00 -6.75 -4.07
CA PHE A 371 -11.27 -7.42 -4.30
C PHE A 371 -11.12 -8.65 -5.20
N ILE A 372 -10.39 -8.54 -6.32
CA ILE A 372 -10.10 -9.67 -7.21
C ILE A 372 -9.37 -10.78 -6.45
N ILE A 373 -8.35 -10.45 -5.66
CA ILE A 373 -7.59 -11.42 -4.85
C ILE A 373 -8.52 -12.15 -3.86
N GLY A 374 -9.38 -11.43 -3.16
CA GLY A 374 -10.38 -12.02 -2.27
C GLY A 374 -11.32 -12.98 -3.01
N GLN A 375 -11.75 -12.62 -4.23
CA GLN A 375 -12.66 -13.43 -5.03
C GLN A 375 -12.01 -14.65 -5.69
N ILE A 376 -10.74 -14.62 -6.07
CA ILE A 376 -10.07 -15.78 -6.69
C ILE A 376 -9.60 -16.82 -5.66
N SER A 377 -9.44 -16.40 -4.41
CA SER A 377 -9.02 -17.25 -3.30
C SER A 377 -10.09 -18.28 -2.92
N SER A 378 -9.64 -19.46 -2.52
CA SER A 378 -10.50 -20.61 -2.16
C SER A 378 -10.36 -20.99 -0.68
N SER A 379 -9.35 -20.48 0.02
CA SER A 379 -9.14 -20.71 1.46
C SER A 379 -8.48 -19.50 2.12
N PRO A 380 -8.65 -19.30 3.44
CA PRO A 380 -8.01 -18.20 4.16
C PRO A 380 -6.48 -18.17 4.03
N GLN A 381 -5.84 -19.35 4.01
CA GLN A 381 -4.40 -19.48 3.81
C GLN A 381 -3.99 -19.09 2.39
N GLU A 382 -4.79 -19.47 1.39
CA GLU A 382 -4.57 -19.03 0.01
C GLU A 382 -4.74 -17.51 -0.14
N THR A 383 -5.67 -16.89 0.59
CA THR A 383 -5.87 -15.43 0.59
C THR A 383 -4.62 -14.71 1.06
N ILE A 384 -4.01 -15.17 2.16
CA ILE A 384 -2.78 -14.58 2.71
C ILE A 384 -1.65 -14.67 1.68
N ARG A 385 -1.46 -15.83 1.04
CA ARG A 385 -0.44 -16.03 0.00
C ARG A 385 -0.68 -15.14 -1.22
N LEU A 386 -1.92 -15.07 -1.71
CA LEU A 386 -2.28 -14.24 -2.85
C LEU A 386 -2.12 -12.74 -2.55
N ALA A 387 -2.42 -12.30 -1.32
CA ALA A 387 -2.18 -10.93 -0.89
C ALA A 387 -0.68 -10.60 -0.82
N ALA A 388 0.15 -11.54 -0.34
CA ALA A 388 1.60 -11.39 -0.37
C ALA A 388 2.16 -11.35 -1.80
N LEU A 389 1.66 -12.20 -2.70
CA LEU A 389 2.02 -12.20 -4.11
C LEU A 389 1.58 -10.93 -4.84
N LEU A 390 0.39 -10.42 -4.53
CA LEU A 390 -0.07 -9.12 -5.03
C LEU A 390 0.96 -8.06 -4.67
N ARG A 391 1.32 -7.94 -3.39
CA ARG A 391 2.27 -6.92 -2.92
C ARG A 391 3.67 -7.07 -3.54
N GLY A 392 4.17 -8.29 -3.66
CA GLY A 392 5.44 -8.57 -4.32
C GLY A 392 5.43 -8.21 -5.81
N THR A 393 4.33 -8.53 -6.50
CA THR A 393 4.14 -8.21 -7.93
C THR A 393 4.01 -6.71 -8.16
N GLU A 394 3.27 -6.01 -7.29
CA GLU A 394 3.18 -4.53 -7.29
C GLU A 394 4.58 -3.91 -7.20
N SER A 395 5.37 -4.37 -6.22
CA SER A 395 6.72 -3.87 -5.97
C SER A 395 7.64 -4.07 -7.18
N ALA A 396 7.57 -5.25 -7.83
CA ALA A 396 8.35 -5.52 -9.02
C ALA A 396 7.99 -4.59 -10.19
N TRP A 397 6.70 -4.35 -10.43
CA TRP A 397 6.25 -3.41 -11.46
C TRP A 397 6.60 -1.96 -11.14
N GLN A 398 6.52 -1.55 -9.87
CA GLN A 398 6.96 -0.23 -9.42
C GLN A 398 8.47 -0.04 -9.64
N ALA A 399 9.28 -1.06 -9.37
CA ALA A 399 10.72 -1.02 -9.65
C ALA A 399 11.02 -0.77 -11.14
N VAL A 400 10.33 -1.50 -12.02
CA VAL A 400 10.45 -1.31 -13.48
C VAL A 400 9.97 0.08 -13.88
N SER A 401 8.85 0.55 -13.34
CA SER A 401 8.30 1.86 -13.67
C SER A 401 9.21 3.01 -13.26
N TYR A 402 9.66 3.03 -12.00
CA TYR A 402 10.60 4.03 -11.51
C TYR A 402 11.95 3.93 -12.24
N GLY A 403 12.44 2.72 -12.54
CA GLY A 403 13.69 2.53 -13.28
C GLY A 403 13.62 3.08 -14.71
N LEU A 404 12.51 2.83 -15.42
CA LEU A 404 12.29 3.40 -16.74
C LEU A 404 12.12 4.93 -16.67
N ASN A 405 11.34 5.45 -15.72
CA ASN A 405 11.16 6.90 -15.53
C ASN A 405 12.42 7.60 -14.97
N ALA A 406 13.51 6.89 -14.68
CA ALA A 406 14.80 7.50 -14.43
C ALA A 406 15.51 7.94 -15.73
N VAL A 407 15.08 7.43 -16.89
CA VAL A 407 15.60 7.82 -18.21
C VAL A 407 14.81 9.02 -18.75
N PRO A 408 15.45 10.12 -19.19
CA PRO A 408 14.75 11.36 -19.58
C PRO A 408 13.64 11.21 -20.62
N ILE A 409 13.88 10.48 -21.72
CA ILE A 409 12.87 10.30 -22.77
C ILE A 409 11.66 9.48 -22.27
N MET A 410 11.93 8.52 -21.38
CA MET A 410 10.91 7.69 -20.76
C MET A 410 10.09 8.51 -19.77
N ALA A 411 10.74 9.32 -18.94
CA ALA A 411 10.09 10.25 -18.02
C ALA A 411 9.17 11.25 -18.74
N ALA A 412 9.63 11.79 -19.86
CA ALA A 412 8.92 12.84 -20.59
C ALA A 412 7.70 12.31 -21.37
N VAL A 413 7.85 11.20 -22.11
CA VAL A 413 6.80 10.68 -23.01
C VAL A 413 6.67 9.15 -23.01
N GLY A 414 7.77 8.42 -22.83
CA GLY A 414 7.76 6.96 -22.96
C GLY A 414 6.92 6.24 -21.90
N GLY A 415 6.99 6.69 -20.64
CA GLY A 415 6.24 6.15 -19.51
C GLY A 415 4.72 6.23 -19.72
N PRO A 416 4.16 7.40 -20.07
CA PRO A 416 2.76 7.52 -20.46
C PRO A 416 2.35 6.59 -21.61
N TYR A 417 3.15 6.48 -22.67
CA TYR A 417 2.83 5.61 -23.82
C TYR A 417 2.86 4.13 -23.44
N ILE A 418 3.90 3.70 -22.70
CA ILE A 418 4.01 2.33 -22.22
C ILE A 418 2.83 1.99 -21.33
N ASN A 419 2.47 2.87 -20.38
CA ASN A 419 1.38 2.56 -19.47
C ASN A 419 0.03 2.52 -20.18
N PHE A 420 -0.17 3.35 -21.21
CA PHE A 420 -1.38 3.28 -22.04
C PHE A 420 -1.45 1.96 -22.83
N GLY A 421 -0.32 1.51 -23.38
CA GLY A 421 -0.22 0.18 -24.00
C GLY A 421 -0.48 -0.95 -22.99
N LEU A 422 0.11 -0.88 -21.81
CA LEU A 422 -0.09 -1.83 -20.71
C LEU A 422 -1.56 -1.91 -20.28
N TRP A 423 -2.23 -0.76 -20.16
CA TRP A 423 -3.67 -0.68 -19.92
C TRP A 423 -4.43 -1.50 -20.98
N GLY A 424 -4.18 -1.27 -22.27
CA GLY A 424 -4.85 -1.98 -23.36
C GLY A 424 -4.62 -3.50 -23.32
N VAL A 425 -3.36 -3.93 -23.14
CA VAL A 425 -2.99 -5.35 -23.08
C VAL A 425 -3.59 -6.03 -21.84
N SER A 426 -3.76 -5.31 -20.72
CA SER A 426 -4.32 -5.86 -19.48
C SER A 426 -5.81 -6.20 -19.54
N ILE A 427 -6.57 -5.58 -20.46
CA ILE A 427 -8.04 -5.74 -20.55
C ILE A 427 -8.43 -7.20 -20.74
N LEU A 428 -7.85 -7.87 -21.75
CA LEU A 428 -8.25 -9.23 -22.11
C LEU A 428 -7.92 -10.25 -21.01
N PRO A 429 -6.68 -10.33 -20.48
CA PRO A 429 -6.35 -11.26 -19.40
C PRO A 429 -7.19 -11.02 -18.13
N ALA A 430 -7.39 -9.77 -17.73
CA ALA A 430 -8.20 -9.42 -16.57
C ALA A 430 -9.67 -9.83 -16.75
N TRP A 431 -10.23 -9.57 -17.94
CA TRP A 431 -11.61 -9.94 -18.26
C TRP A 431 -11.84 -11.46 -18.20
N LEU A 432 -10.86 -12.26 -18.63
CA LEU A 432 -10.95 -13.73 -18.57
C LEU A 432 -11.10 -14.26 -17.13
N VAL A 433 -10.61 -13.53 -16.13
CA VAL A 433 -10.78 -13.85 -14.71
C VAL A 433 -12.11 -13.32 -14.20
N ILE A 434 -12.39 -12.03 -14.41
CA ILE A 434 -13.56 -11.33 -13.84
C ILE A 434 -14.87 -11.87 -14.40
N LYS A 435 -14.91 -12.30 -15.66
CA LYS A 435 -16.12 -12.87 -16.26
C LYS A 435 -16.62 -14.12 -15.53
N ASN A 436 -15.74 -14.84 -14.83
CA ASN A 436 -16.11 -16.06 -14.10
C ASN A 436 -16.66 -15.78 -12.69
N PHE A 437 -16.64 -14.53 -12.23
CA PHE A 437 -17.18 -14.18 -10.91
C PHE A 437 -18.70 -14.28 -10.89
N GLY A 438 -19.24 -15.02 -9.91
CA GLY A 438 -20.68 -15.26 -9.75
C GLY A 438 -21.34 -16.05 -10.89
N VAL A 439 -20.58 -16.88 -11.62
CA VAL A 439 -21.11 -17.76 -12.69
C VAL A 439 -21.11 -19.24 -12.28
N ASN A 440 -20.14 -19.67 -11.48
CA ASN A 440 -20.15 -21.01 -10.87
C ASN A 440 -20.75 -20.88 -9.47
N ASN A 441 -21.87 -21.57 -9.21
CA ASN A 441 -22.53 -21.65 -7.89
C ASN A 441 -21.73 -22.47 -6.86
N ASP A 442 -20.51 -22.94 -7.19
CA ASP A 442 -19.63 -23.73 -6.32
C ASP A 442 -18.81 -22.89 -5.32
N LYS A 443 -19.02 -21.58 -5.26
CA LYS A 443 -18.44 -20.76 -4.20
C LYS A 443 -19.47 -20.61 -3.10
N THR A 444 -19.36 -21.45 -2.07
CA THR A 444 -19.68 -21.02 -0.70
C THR A 444 -18.93 -19.73 -0.47
N ASP A 445 -19.67 -18.62 -0.45
CA ASP A 445 -19.14 -17.32 -0.14
C ASP A 445 -18.41 -17.43 1.21
N VAL A 446 -17.16 -17.01 1.26
CA VAL A 446 -16.39 -16.99 2.52
C VAL A 446 -17.08 -16.08 3.55
N GLU A 447 -17.94 -15.16 3.09
CA GLU A 447 -18.83 -14.33 3.91
C GLU A 447 -20.09 -15.08 4.40
N SER A 448 -20.68 -16.00 3.60
CA SER A 448 -21.88 -16.74 4.00
C SER A 448 -21.64 -17.77 5.11
N ASN A 449 -20.38 -18.17 5.33
CA ASN A 449 -20.02 -19.02 6.47
C ASN A 449 -19.99 -18.26 7.80
N SER A 450 -19.89 -16.92 7.80
CA SER A 450 -19.98 -16.14 9.04
C SER A 450 -21.42 -15.93 9.48
N GLU A 451 -22.31 -15.56 8.55
CA GLU A 451 -23.74 -15.39 8.83
C GLU A 451 -24.47 -16.75 8.97
N GLY A 452 -24.11 -17.75 8.16
CA GLY A 452 -24.69 -19.10 8.26
C GLY A 452 -24.31 -19.84 9.55
N GLN A 453 -23.11 -19.59 10.11
CA GLN A 453 -22.75 -20.11 11.43
C GLN A 453 -23.42 -19.35 12.58
N GLU A 454 -23.77 -18.08 12.40
CA GLU A 454 -24.56 -17.30 13.36
C GLU A 454 -26.03 -17.72 13.33
N GLU A 455 -26.64 -17.97 12.16
CA GLU A 455 -28.01 -18.48 12.05
C GLU A 455 -28.15 -19.93 12.55
N LEU A 456 -27.16 -20.80 12.27
CA LEU A 456 -27.15 -22.18 12.80
C LEU A 456 -26.97 -22.20 14.32
N ARG A 457 -26.18 -21.27 14.89
CA ARG A 457 -26.06 -21.12 16.35
C ARG A 457 -27.31 -20.52 17.00
N GLN A 458 -28.01 -19.60 16.32
CA GLN A 458 -29.27 -19.07 16.84
C GLN A 458 -30.39 -20.11 16.82
N LYS A 459 -30.44 -21.00 15.82
CA LYS A 459 -31.42 -22.10 15.78
C LYS A 459 -31.12 -23.24 16.76
N GLN A 460 -29.84 -23.53 17.02
CA GLN A 460 -29.44 -24.55 18.01
C GLN A 460 -29.47 -24.06 19.47
N GLY A 461 -29.66 -22.75 19.71
CA GLY A 461 -29.87 -22.17 21.05
C GLY A 461 -31.34 -21.93 21.40
N SER A 462 -32.27 -22.31 20.52
CA SER A 462 -33.72 -22.11 20.68
C SER A 462 -34.53 -23.42 20.76
N GLU A 463 -33.85 -24.57 20.81
CA GLU A 463 -34.40 -25.87 21.26
C GLU A 463 -33.81 -26.20 22.63
#